data_AF-A0A1Z4IIW5-F1
#
_entry.id   AF-A0A1Z4IIW5-F1
#
_cell.length_a   1.000
_cell.length_b   1.000
_cell.length_c   1.000
_cell.angle_alpha   90.00
_cell.angle_beta   90.00
_cell.angle_gamma   90.00
#
_symmetry.space_group_name_H-M   'P 1'
#
loop_
_entity.id
_entity.type
_entity.pdbx_description
1 polymer ?
#
loop_
_entity_poly.entity_id
_entity_poly.type
_entity_poly.pdbx_seq_one_letter_code
_entity_poly.pdbx_strand_id
1 'polypeptide(L)'
;MTTKPHDRFAKQFLQELLSPLGEVSVGNEVTDEARFVDVLFSPTPTSITQAQTLGLLGKVATQNTALLEPYRNQPSRPQIRNCIAKVFILIADAEREAQDNSQFAIRNSQLSLNKNMADSMANI
;
A
#
# COMPACT_ATOMS: atom_id res chain seq x y z
N MET A 1 -19.84 -4.15 14.72
CA MET A 1 -18.78 -4.05 15.75
C MET A 1 -17.83 -5.22 15.58
N THR A 2 -16.53 -4.98 15.41
CA THR A 2 -15.57 -6.04 15.08
C THR A 2 -15.36 -6.99 16.27
N THR A 3 -15.41 -8.29 16.00
CA THR A 3 -15.70 -9.37 16.97
C THR A 3 -14.48 -9.86 17.78
N LYS A 4 -13.32 -9.19 17.73
CA LYS A 4 -12.07 -9.68 18.34
C LYS A 4 -11.19 -8.54 18.90
N PRO A 5 -11.16 -8.32 20.24
CA PRO A 5 -10.33 -7.27 20.85
C PRO A 5 -8.84 -7.35 20.50
N HIS A 6 -8.30 -8.57 20.37
CA HIS A 6 -6.90 -8.80 20.01
C HIS A 6 -6.55 -8.35 18.60
N ASP A 7 -7.47 -8.52 17.64
CA ASP A 7 -7.29 -8.10 16.26
C ASP A 7 -7.15 -6.57 16.19
N ARG A 8 -8.09 -5.87 16.86
CA ARG A 8 -8.05 -4.42 16.97
C ARG A 8 -6.76 -3.92 17.66
N PHE A 9 -6.40 -4.53 18.80
CA PHE A 9 -5.19 -4.15 19.52
C PHE A 9 -3.94 -4.32 18.65
N ALA A 10 -3.78 -5.47 17.98
CA ALA A 10 -2.59 -5.75 17.18
C ALA A 10 -2.45 -4.76 16.00
N LYS A 11 -3.56 -4.43 15.33
CA LYS A 11 -3.59 -3.44 14.25
C LYS A 11 -3.17 -2.05 14.73
N GLN A 12 -3.79 -1.57 15.81
CA GLN A 12 -3.44 -0.27 16.40
C GLN A 12 -2.00 -0.24 16.90
N PHE A 13 -1.53 -1.32 17.52
CA PHE A 13 -0.16 -1.40 18.02
C PHE A 13 0.88 -1.37 16.90
N LEU A 14 0.64 -2.12 15.81
CA LEU A 14 1.50 -2.06 14.62
C LEU A 14 1.46 -0.67 13.96
N GLN A 15 0.30 -0.03 13.91
CA GLN A 15 0.16 1.33 13.39
C GLN A 15 1.01 2.32 14.18
N GLU A 16 0.92 2.32 15.50
CA GLU A 16 1.73 3.21 16.36
C GLU A 16 3.23 2.92 16.22
N LEU A 17 3.63 1.65 16.16
CA LEU A 17 5.05 1.28 16.02
C LEU A 17 5.66 1.69 14.68
N LEU A 18 4.88 1.63 13.60
CA LEU A 18 5.38 1.82 12.23
C LEU A 18 5.20 3.24 11.71
N SER A 19 4.25 4.02 12.26
CA SER A 19 4.02 5.42 11.87
C SER A 19 5.28 6.30 11.86
N PRO A 20 6.25 6.15 12.81
CA PRO A 20 7.49 6.92 12.76
C PRO A 20 8.39 6.55 11.57
N LEU A 21 8.22 5.36 10.99
CA LEU A 21 9.09 4.81 9.95
C LEU A 21 8.57 5.03 8.53
N GLY A 22 7.28 5.38 8.37
CA GLY A 22 6.66 5.57 7.07
C GLY A 22 5.13 5.62 7.14
N GLU A 23 4.49 5.48 5.98
CA GLU A 23 3.04 5.52 5.88
C GLU A 23 2.42 4.19 6.27
N VAL A 24 1.38 4.25 7.11
CA VAL A 24 0.63 3.07 7.55
C VAL A 24 -0.83 3.23 7.19
N SER A 25 -1.37 2.22 6.51
CA SER A 25 -2.79 2.13 6.20
C SER A 25 -3.38 0.85 6.82
N VAL A 26 -4.40 1.01 7.66
CA VAL A 26 -5.04 -0.07 8.42
C VAL A 26 -6.40 -0.37 7.85
N GLY A 27 -6.70 -1.65 7.62
CA GLY A 27 -8.00 -2.05 7.09
C GLY A 27 -8.23 -1.53 5.67
N ASN A 28 -7.19 -1.54 4.83
CA ASN A 28 -7.33 -1.19 3.42
C ASN A 28 -8.17 -2.24 2.70
N GLU A 29 -9.25 -1.78 2.08
CA GLU A 29 -10.06 -2.59 1.17
C GLU A 29 -9.26 -2.82 -0.11
N VAL A 30 -9.20 -4.07 -0.56
CA VAL A 30 -8.61 -4.44 -1.84
C VAL A 30 -9.74 -4.73 -2.80
N THR A 31 -9.64 -4.27 -4.04
CA THR A 31 -10.73 -4.33 -5.01
C THR A 31 -11.08 -5.77 -5.42
N ASP A 32 -12.33 -5.97 -5.84
CA ASP A 32 -12.88 -7.20 -6.47
C ASP A 32 -13.14 -8.40 -5.53
N GLU A 33 -12.59 -8.41 -4.33
CA GLU A 33 -13.02 -9.29 -3.25
C GLU A 33 -12.91 -8.48 -1.96
N ALA A 34 -13.97 -8.35 -1.14
CA ALA A 34 -13.98 -7.60 0.13
C ALA A 34 -12.98 -8.16 1.17
N ARG A 35 -11.69 -8.10 0.87
CA ARG A 35 -10.56 -8.59 1.64
C ARG A 35 -9.84 -7.37 2.13
N PHE A 36 -9.97 -7.15 3.43
CA PHE A 36 -9.22 -6.10 4.10
C PHE A 36 -7.83 -6.63 4.42
N VAL A 37 -6.82 -5.84 4.09
CA VAL A 37 -5.46 -6.04 4.60
C VAL A 37 -5.41 -5.45 6.00
N ASP A 38 -4.84 -6.21 6.94
CA ASP A 38 -4.79 -5.76 8.32
C ASP A 38 -3.95 -4.49 8.49
N VAL A 39 -2.71 -4.51 7.98
CA VAL A 39 -1.80 -3.36 7.94
C VAL A 39 -0.99 -3.39 6.64
N LEU A 40 -1.05 -2.31 5.87
CA LEU A 40 -0.15 -2.03 4.75
C LEU A 40 0.80 -0.91 5.16
N PHE A 41 2.11 -1.15 5.01
CA PHE A 41 3.14 -0.20 5.41
C PHE A 41 4.07 0.13 4.25
N SER A 42 4.35 1.41 4.04
CA SER A 42 5.31 1.91 3.05
C SER A 42 6.41 2.72 3.73
N PRO A 43 7.68 2.27 3.71
CA PRO A 43 8.76 2.95 4.43
C PRO A 43 9.16 4.28 3.79
N THR A 44 9.57 5.25 4.62
CA THR A 44 10.23 6.48 4.16
C THR A 44 11.76 6.26 4.05
N PRO A 45 12.44 6.77 3.01
CA PRO A 45 13.87 6.50 2.76
C PRO A 45 14.84 6.84 3.91
N THR A 46 14.47 7.74 4.81
CA THR A 46 15.31 8.24 5.92
C THR A 46 15.21 7.42 7.21
N SER A 47 14.32 6.42 7.28
CA SER A 47 13.89 5.79 8.55
C SER A 47 14.80 4.67 9.09
N ILE A 48 16.01 4.51 8.55
CA ILE A 48 16.87 3.34 8.83
C ILE A 48 17.34 3.28 10.29
N THR A 49 17.69 4.41 10.91
CA THR A 49 18.20 4.43 12.29
C THR A 49 17.11 4.10 13.32
N GLN A 50 15.89 4.61 13.14
CA GLN A 50 14.76 4.30 14.01
C GLN A 50 14.26 2.86 13.80
N ALA A 51 14.37 2.30 12.60
CA ALA A 51 13.99 0.92 12.35
C ALA A 51 14.83 -0.10 13.13
N GLN A 52 16.07 0.24 13.49
CA GLN A 52 16.94 -0.64 14.29
C GLN A 52 16.33 -0.96 15.67
N THR A 53 15.58 -0.04 16.27
CA THR A 53 14.96 -0.25 17.59
C THR A 53 13.82 -1.25 17.54
N LEU A 54 13.23 -1.50 16.37
CA LEU A 54 12.17 -2.50 16.16
C LEU A 54 12.71 -3.89 15.81
N GLY A 55 14.03 -4.08 15.77
CA GLY A 55 14.66 -5.38 15.52
C GLY A 55 14.23 -5.98 14.18
N LEU A 56 13.74 -7.23 14.20
CA LEU A 56 13.32 -7.94 12.97
C LEU A 56 12.15 -7.25 12.27
N LEU A 57 11.20 -6.70 13.02
CA LEU A 57 10.05 -5.99 12.44
C LEU A 57 10.54 -4.80 11.62
N GLY A 58 11.43 -3.99 12.19
CA GLY A 58 12.03 -2.86 11.49
C GLY A 58 12.75 -3.29 10.20
N LYS A 59 13.56 -4.36 10.27
CA LYS A 59 14.26 -4.90 9.08
C LYS A 59 13.31 -5.30 7.97
N VAL A 60 12.21 -6.01 8.29
CA VAL A 60 11.20 -6.43 7.30
C VAL A 60 10.48 -5.20 6.73
N ALA A 61 10.07 -4.27 7.60
CA ALA A 61 9.30 -3.10 7.22
C ALA A 61 10.09 -2.12 6.32
N THR A 62 11.40 -1.95 6.54
CA THR A 62 12.18 -0.97 5.77
C THR A 62 12.74 -1.47 4.44
N GLN A 63 12.64 -2.76 4.13
CA GLN A 63 13.19 -3.30 2.88
C GLN A 63 12.34 -2.93 1.67
N ASN A 64 11.02 -3.01 1.80
CA ASN A 64 10.03 -2.72 0.77
C ASN A 64 8.69 -2.39 1.47
N THR A 65 7.69 -1.98 0.70
CA THR A 65 6.30 -1.98 1.17
C THR A 65 5.94 -3.36 1.74
N ALA A 66 5.37 -3.39 2.93
CA ALA A 66 5.11 -4.60 3.69
C ALA A 66 3.62 -4.75 4.04
N LEU A 67 3.09 -5.96 3.82
CA LEU A 67 1.78 -6.38 4.28
C LEU A 67 1.95 -7.20 5.56
N LEU A 68 1.30 -6.77 6.65
CA LEU A 68 1.41 -7.39 7.96
C LEU A 68 0.03 -7.86 8.46
N GLU A 69 -0.07 -9.17 8.72
CA GLU A 69 -1.30 -9.83 9.18
C GLU A 69 -1.02 -10.47 10.55
N PRO A 70 -1.33 -9.77 11.66
CA PRO A 70 -1.05 -10.29 12.99
C PRO A 70 -2.04 -11.39 13.39
N TYR A 71 -1.52 -12.56 13.73
CA TYR A 71 -2.31 -13.66 14.30
C TYR A 71 -2.00 -13.87 15.78
N ARG A 72 -3.05 -13.95 16.61
CA ARG A 72 -2.93 -14.26 18.06
C ARG A 72 -2.34 -15.66 18.31
N ASN A 73 -2.73 -16.61 17.47
CA ASN A 73 -2.29 -18.00 17.52
C ASN A 73 -1.62 -18.34 16.18
N GLN A 74 -0.90 -19.46 16.12
CA GLN A 74 -0.29 -19.90 14.88
C GLN A 74 -1.33 -19.95 13.72
N PRO A 75 -1.08 -19.29 12.58
CA PRO A 75 -2.00 -19.32 11.47
C PRO A 75 -2.04 -20.72 10.85
N SER A 76 -3.24 -21.15 10.49
CA SER A 76 -3.47 -22.37 9.72
C SER A 76 -2.98 -22.23 8.27
N ARG A 77 -2.76 -23.35 7.59
CA ARG A 77 -2.35 -23.33 6.16
C ARG A 77 -3.30 -22.52 5.27
N PRO A 78 -4.63 -22.59 5.41
CA PRO A 78 -5.55 -21.72 4.67
C PRO A 78 -5.35 -20.23 4.96
N GLN A 79 -5.10 -19.86 6.22
CA GLN A 79 -4.82 -18.46 6.59
C GLN A 79 -3.53 -17.94 5.95
N ILE A 80 -2.48 -18.76 5.93
CA ILE A 80 -1.22 -18.42 5.24
C ILE A 80 -1.45 -18.23 3.74
N ARG A 81 -2.19 -19.13 3.08
CA ARG A 81 -2.54 -18.99 1.66
C ARG A 81 -3.35 -17.72 1.39
N ASN A 82 -4.25 -17.36 2.31
CA ASN A 82 -5.01 -16.11 2.21
C ASN A 82 -4.08 -14.88 2.27
N CYS A 83 -3.11 -14.86 3.18
CA CYS A 83 -2.12 -13.77 3.24
C CYS A 83 -1.35 -13.62 1.92
N ILE A 84 -0.91 -14.74 1.33
CA ILE A 84 -0.22 -14.75 0.03
C ILE A 84 -1.14 -14.23 -1.09
N ALA A 85 -2.40 -14.67 -1.12
CA ALA A 85 -3.37 -14.19 -2.10
C ALA A 85 -3.57 -12.67 -2.01
N LYS A 86 -3.69 -12.11 -0.80
CA LYS A 86 -3.79 -10.65 -0.60
C LYS A 86 -2.60 -9.89 -1.17
N VAL A 87 -1.38 -10.43 -1.04
CA VAL A 87 -0.18 -9.82 -1.64
C VAL A 87 -0.28 -9.75 -3.16
N PHE A 88 -0.68 -10.84 -3.82
CA PHE A 88 -0.82 -10.84 -5.29
C PHE A 88 -1.90 -9.87 -5.78
N ILE A 89 -3.01 -9.74 -5.06
CA ILE A 89 -4.05 -8.79 -5.45
C ILE A 89 -3.53 -7.35 -5.33
N LEU A 90 -2.83 -7.01 -4.23
CA LEU A 90 -2.22 -5.68 -4.09
C LEU A 90 -1.20 -5.37 -5.19
N ILE A 91 -0.39 -6.35 -5.58
CA ILE A 91 0.55 -6.18 -6.70
C ILE A 91 -0.21 -5.88 -7.99
N ALA A 92 -1.26 -6.65 -8.29
CA ALA A 92 -2.08 -6.41 -9.47
C ALA A 92 -2.80 -5.05 -9.43
N ASP A 93 -3.28 -4.60 -8.27
CA ASP A 93 -3.88 -3.28 -8.08
C ASP A 93 -2.86 -2.17 -8.37
N ALA A 94 -1.67 -2.26 -7.78
CA ALA A 94 -0.59 -1.30 -8.02
C ALA A 94 -0.17 -1.26 -9.51
N GLU A 95 -0.14 -2.40 -10.19
CA GLU A 95 0.15 -2.46 -11.63
C GLU A 95 -0.95 -1.78 -12.46
N ARG A 96 -2.22 -1.99 -12.12
CA ARG A 96 -3.36 -1.33 -12.77
C ARG A 96 -3.30 0.18 -12.60
N GLU A 97 -3.10 0.65 -11.37
CA GLU A 97 -2.97 2.08 -11.06
C GLU A 97 -1.80 2.72 -11.84
N ALA A 98 -0.66 2.03 -11.94
CA ALA A 98 0.49 2.52 -12.70
C ALA A 98 0.20 2.64 -14.20
N GLN A 99 -0.52 1.67 -14.78
CA GLN A 99 -0.94 1.71 -16.18
C GLN A 99 -1.92 2.85 -16.43
N ASP A 100 -2.94 3.00 -15.59
CA ASP A 100 -3.96 4.04 -15.72
C ASP A 100 -3.33 5.45 -15.60
N ASN A 101 -2.44 5.65 -14.62
CA ASN A 101 -1.71 6.92 -14.45
C ASN A 101 -0.82 7.24 -15.65
N SER A 102 -0.13 6.24 -16.21
CA SER A 102 0.70 6.42 -17.41
C SER A 102 -0.14 6.84 -18.61
N GLN A 103 -1.29 6.19 -18.81
CA GLN A 103 -2.21 6.52 -19.90
C GLN A 103 -2.83 7.92 -19.74
N PHE A 104 -3.20 8.28 -18.51
CA PHE A 104 -3.70 9.61 -18.18
C PHE A 104 -2.65 10.70 -18.47
N ALA A 105 -1.39 10.48 -18.09
CA ALA A 105 -0.30 11.41 -18.33
C ALA A 105 -0.03 11.62 -19.83
N ILE A 106 -0.02 10.53 -20.62
CA ILE A 106 0.16 10.58 -22.07
C ILE A 106 -0.98 11.38 -22.71
N ARG A 107 -2.23 11.09 -22.34
CA ARG A 107 -3.41 11.75 -22.89
C ARG A 107 -3.42 13.25 -22.58
N ASN A 108 -3.10 13.66 -21.35
CA ASN A 108 -3.04 15.07 -20.99
C ASN A 108 -1.92 15.83 -21.71
N SER A 109 -0.78 15.17 -21.94
CA SER A 109 0.32 15.74 -22.72
C SER A 109 -0.08 15.94 -24.19
N GLN A 110 -0.83 15.01 -24.78
CA GLN A 110 -1.36 15.16 -26.15
C GLN A 110 -2.41 16.28 -26.24
N LEU A 111 -3.31 16.38 -25.25
CA LEU A 111 -4.31 17.44 -25.18
C LEU A 111 -3.69 18.84 -25.08
N SER A 112 -2.62 19.00 -24.29
CA SER A 112 -1.93 20.29 -24.16
C SER A 112 -1.17 20.67 -25.45
N LEU A 113 -0.50 19.71 -26.10
CA LEU A 113 0.14 19.91 -27.40
C LEU A 113 -0.86 20.38 -28.47
N ASN A 114 -1.99 19.69 -28.58
CA ASN A 114 -3.03 20.03 -29.57
C ASN A 114 -3.63 21.42 -29.32
N LYS A 115 -3.82 21.80 -28.05
CA LYS A 115 -4.34 23.12 -27.68
C LYS A 115 -3.36 24.24 -28.04
N ASN A 116 -2.07 24.06 -27.73
CA ASN A 116 -1.02 25.03 -28.09
C ASN A 116 -0.89 25.20 -29.62
N MET A 117 -1.06 24.12 -30.38
CA MET A 117 -1.04 24.16 -31.84
C MET A 117 -2.24 24.95 -32.39
N ALA A 118 -3.44 24.72 -31.84
CA ALA A 118 -4.64 25.43 -32.23
C ALA A 118 -4.58 26.93 -31.88
N ASP A 119 -4.07 27.27 -30.69
CA ASP A 119 -3.91 28.66 -30.25
C ASP A 119 -2.88 29.41 -31.12
N SER A 120 -1.81 28.73 -31.57
CA SER A 120 -0.84 29.28 -32.52
C SER A 120 -1.44 29.53 -33.91
N MET A 121 -2.32 28.64 -34.38
CA MET A 121 -3.01 28.80 -35.66
C MET A 121 -4.10 29.88 -35.62
N ALA A 122 -4.68 30.16 -34.45
CA ALA A 122 -5.69 31.21 -34.27
C ALA A 122 -5.09 32.64 -34.15
N ASN A 123 -3.77 32.75 -33.96
CA ASN A 123 -3.05 34.01 -33.79
C ASN A 123 -2.32 34.49 -35.06
N ILE A 124 -2.60 33.86 -36.21
CA ILE A 124 -2.16 34.23 -37.56
C ILE A 124 -3.39 34.72 -38.34
#